data_AF-A0A2E6XGR2-F1
#
_entry.id   AF-A0A2E6XGR2-F1
#
_cell.length_a   1.000
_cell.length_b   1.000
_cell.length_c   1.000
_cell.angle_alpha   90.00
_cell.angle_beta   90.00
_cell.angle_gamma   90.00
#
_symmetry.space_group_name_H-M   'P 1'
#
loop_
_entity.id
_entity.type
_entity.pdbx_description
1 polymer ?
#
loop_
_entity_poly.entity_id
_entity_poly.type
_entity_poly.pdbx_seq_one_letter_code
_entity_poly.pdbx_strand_id
1 'polypeptide(L)' 'MENSFSDWHNPSRRQYLFIVDGRMEVSVADGTAMQFGPGDVLLAEDMTGQGHVTKSIGGTYTSVSMGIPD' A
#
# COMPACT_ATOMS: atom_id res chain seq x y z
N MET A 1 -9.33 -11.36 15.01
CA MET A 1 -8.90 -11.21 13.60
C MET A 1 -7.83 -10.16 13.62
N GLU A 2 -6.58 -10.57 13.43
CA GLU A 2 -5.40 -9.77 13.72
C GLU A 2 -5.00 -8.96 12.48
N ASN A 3 -4.59 -7.70 12.69
CA ASN A 3 -4.09 -6.88 11.59
C ASN A 3 -2.67 -7.35 11.24
N SER A 4 -2.35 -7.49 9.96
CA SER A 4 -0.97 -7.70 9.48
C SER A 4 -0.32 -6.37 9.11
N PHE A 5 0.97 -6.23 9.37
CA PHE A 5 1.74 -4.99 9.17
C PHE A 5 3.07 -5.29 8.46
N SER A 6 3.50 -4.40 7.56
CA SER A 6 4.83 -4.43 6.96
C SER A 6 5.77 -3.44 7.66
N ASP A 7 7.06 -3.76 7.75
CA ASP A 7 8.08 -2.75 8.09
C ASP A 7 8.16 -1.66 7.02
N TRP A 8 8.84 -0.54 7.33
CA TRP A 8 9.12 0.51 6.36
C TRP A 8 9.89 -0.03 5.17
N HIS A 9 9.39 0.21 3.96
CA HIS A 9 10.05 -0.23 2.74
C HIS A 9 9.70 0.63 1.52
N ASN A 10 10.60 0.64 0.56
CA ASN A 10 10.34 1.16 -0.78
C ASN A 10 9.74 0.05 -1.66
N PRO A 11 8.87 0.39 -2.63
CA PRO A 11 8.48 -0.55 -3.65
C PRO A 11 9.68 -0.89 -4.55
N SER A 12 9.75 -2.13 -5.04
CA SER A 12 10.82 -2.60 -5.92
C SER A 12 10.79 -1.97 -7.34
N ARG A 13 9.67 -1.33 -7.69
CA ARG A 13 9.44 -0.57 -8.93
C ARG A 13 8.28 0.40 -8.72
N ARG A 14 8.11 1.37 -9.62
CA ARG A 14 6.86 2.15 -9.70
C ARG A 14 5.71 1.20 -10.03
N GLN A 15 4.65 1.22 -9.23
CA GLN A 15 3.54 0.28 -9.41
C GLN A 15 2.21 0.87 -8.94
N TYR A 16 1.13 0.50 -9.63
CA TYR A 16 -0.23 0.72 -9.16
C TYR A 16 -0.69 -0.47 -8.32
N LEU A 17 -1.34 -0.20 -7.19
CA LEU A 17 -2.11 -1.19 -6.44
C LEU A 17 -3.59 -0.85 -6.61
N PHE A 18 -4.36 -1.83 -7.09
CA PHE A 18 -5.81 -1.77 -7.20
C PHE A 18 -6.39 -2.61 -6.07
N ILE A 19 -7.14 -2.01 -5.14
CA ILE A 19 -7.76 -2.75 -4.06
C ILE A 19 -9.06 -3.37 -4.59
N VAL A 20 -9.19 -4.69 -4.48
CA VAL A 20 -10.34 -5.43 -5.02
C VAL A 20 -11.28 -5.96 -3.94
N ASP A 21 -10.76 -6.18 -2.73
CA ASP A 21 -11.55 -6.57 -1.54
C ASP A 21 -10.85 -6.16 -0.24
N GLY A 22 -11.60 -5.98 0.83
CA GLY A 22 -11.08 -5.57 2.14
C GLY A 22 -10.53 -4.15 2.18
N ARG A 23 -9.74 -3.83 3.21
CA ARG A 23 -9.18 -2.48 3.42
C ARG A 23 -7.75 -2.52 3.93
N MET A 24 -6.95 -1.57 3.48
CA MET A 24 -5.61 -1.31 4.00
C MET A 24 -5.40 0.17 4.33
N GLU A 25 -4.41 0.45 5.17
CA GLU A 25 -3.90 1.79 5.47
C GLU A 25 -2.44 1.86 5.04
N VAL A 26 -2.05 2.95 4.40
CA VAL A 26 -0.67 3.26 4.04
C VAL A 26 -0.23 4.51 4.77
N SER A 27 0.90 4.41 5.46
CA SER A 27 1.56 5.54 6.13
C SER A 27 2.88 5.88 5.44
N VAL A 28 3.16 7.18 5.32
CA VAL A 28 4.40 7.71 4.70
C VAL A 28 5.19 8.57 5.70
N ALA A 29 6.40 8.95 5.31
CA ALA A 29 7.43 9.50 6.20
C ALA A 29 7.01 10.77 6.98
N ASP A 30 6.13 11.60 6.41
CA ASP A 30 5.66 12.83 7.04
C ASP A 30 4.53 12.62 8.07
N GLY A 31 4.16 11.36 8.31
CA GLY A 31 3.09 10.97 9.22
C GLY A 31 1.71 10.93 8.55
N THR A 32 1.60 11.27 7.26
CA THR A 32 0.35 11.09 6.51
C THR A 32 -0.02 9.61 6.46
N ALA A 33 -1.27 9.31 6.76
CA ALA A 33 -1.86 7.97 6.66
C ALA A 33 -3.16 8.03 5.85
N MET A 34 -3.31 7.11 4.91
CA MET A 34 -4.46 7.03 4.00
C MET A 34 -5.03 5.62 4.00
N GLN A 35 -6.36 5.49 4.05
CA GLN A 35 -7.04 4.21 3.94
C GLN A 35 -7.58 4.00 2.53
N PHE A 36 -7.43 2.77 2.03
CA PHE A 36 -7.84 2.34 0.70
C PHE A 36 -8.73 1.10 0.80
N GLY A 37 -9.90 1.17 0.18
CA GLY A 37 -10.88 0.09 0.06
C GLY A 37 -11.16 -0.29 -1.39
N PRO A 38 -12.13 -1.19 -1.65
CA PRO A 38 -12.38 -1.71 -2.98
C PRO A 38 -12.69 -0.62 -4.00
N GLY A 39 -11.99 -0.64 -5.13
CA GLY A 39 -12.10 0.37 -6.20
C GLY A 39 -11.08 1.51 -6.08
N ASP A 40 -10.44 1.68 -4.92
CA ASP A 40 -9.36 2.65 -4.78
C ASP A 40 -8.09 2.16 -5.48
N VAL A 41 -7.32 3.13 -5.99
CA VAL A 41 -6.02 2.90 -6.63
C VAL A 41 -4.99 3.80 -5.99
N LEU A 42 -3.83 3.25 -5.68
CA LEU A 42 -2.67 4.02 -5.25
C LEU A 42 -1.47 3.75 -6.16
N LEU A 43 -0.65 4.78 -6.36
CA LEU A 43 0.65 4.69 -7.01
C LEU A 43 1.73 4.66 -5.93
N ALA A 44 2.49 3.56 -5.87
CA ALA A 44 3.69 3.48 -5.05
C ALA A 44 4.90 3.84 -5.92
N GLU A 45 5.47 5.03 -5.70
CA GLU A 45 6.57 5.56 -6.54
C GLU A 45 7.80 6.04 -5.77
N ASP A 46 7.75 6.11 -4.43
CA ASP A 46 8.93 6.47 -3.62
C ASP A 46 9.93 5.31 -3.56
N MET A 47 10.80 5.21 -4.57
CA MET A 47 11.79 4.13 -4.71
C MET A 47 13.11 4.38 -3.97
N THR A 48 13.36 5.60 -3.50
CA THR A 48 14.68 6.00 -2.94
C THR A 48 14.61 6.76 -1.63
N GLY A 49 13.42 7.24 -1.23
CA GLY A 49 13.17 7.88 0.05
C GLY A 49 12.91 6.87 1.17
N GLN A 50 12.18 7.29 2.20
CA GLN A 50 11.85 6.43 3.35
C GLN A 50 10.87 5.30 3.00
N GLY A 51 10.11 5.46 1.92
CA GLY A 51 9.10 4.51 1.50
C GLY A 51 7.82 4.64 2.32
N HIS A 52 7.20 3.50 2.60
CA HIS A 52 5.90 3.44 3.24
C HIS A 52 5.77 2.21 4.14
N VAL A 53 4.71 2.23 4.92
CA VAL A 53 4.21 1.10 5.70
C VAL A 53 2.81 0.77 5.22
N THR A 54 2.50 -0.52 5.13
CA THR A 54 1.15 -1.01 4.85
C THR A 54 0.61 -1.80 6.04
N LYS A 55 -0.66 -1.55 6.38
CA LYS A 55 -1.39 -2.26 7.42
C LYS A 55 -2.74 -2.74 6.90
N SER A 56 -3.11 -3.98 7.18
CA SER A 56 -4.47 -4.45 6.92
C SER A 56 -5.43 -3.92 8.00
N ILE A 57 -6.66 -3.54 7.60
CA ILE A 57 -7.65 -2.96 8.51
C ILE A 57 -8.86 -3.88 8.59
N GLY A 58 -9.12 -4.40 9.80
CA GLY A 58 -10.33 -5.19 10.07
C GLY A 58 -10.34 -6.59 9.46
N GLY A 59 -9.22 -7.06 8.91
CA GLY A 59 -9.09 -8.38 8.31
C GLY A 59 -8.03 -8.42 7.21
N THR A 60 -8.18 -9.36 6.28
CA THR A 60 -7.39 -9.43 5.05
C THR A 60 -7.92 -8.43 4.02
N TYR A 61 -7.04 -8.00 3.12
CA TYR A 61 -7.42 -7.30 1.89
C TYR A 61 -6.83 -8.05 0.70
N THR A 62 -7.41 -7.84 -0.47
CA THR A 62 -6.90 -8.36 -1.73
C THR A 62 -6.60 -7.19 -2.65
N SER A 63 -5.43 -7.21 -3.28
CA SER A 63 -5.06 -6.22 -4.28
C SER A 63 -4.45 -6.89 -5.51
N VAL A 64 -4.53 -6.18 -6.64
CA VAL A 64 -3.74 -6.49 -7.83
C VAL A 64 -2.66 -5.42 -7.94
N SER A 65 -1.40 -5.84 -8.07
CA SER A 65 -0.30 -4.93 -8.38
C SER A 65 0.00 -4.97 -9.88
N MET A 66 0.13 -3.79 -10.48
CA MET A 66 0.59 -3.61 -11.85
C MET A 66 1.85 -2.76 -11.83
N GLY A 67 2.99 -3.40 -12.13
CA GLY A 67 4.26 -2.70 -12.32
C GLY A 67 4.22 -1.80 -13.55
N ILE A 68 4.72 -0.59 -13.40
CA ILE A 68 4.99 0.32 -14.52
C ILE A 68 6.34 -0.09 -15.12
N PRO A 69 6.42 -0.40 -16.43
CA PRO A 69 7.70 -0.68 -17.09
C PRO A 69 8.63 0.53 -17.06
N ASP A 70 9.93 0.27 -17.10
CA ASP A 70 10.96 1.30 -17.28
C ASP A 70 10.88 1.95 -18.68
#